data_AF-A0A851UM12-F1
#
_entry.id   AF-A0A851UM12-F1
#
_cell.length_a   1.000
_cell.length_b   1.000
_cell.length_c   1.000
_cell.angle_alpha   90.00
_cell.angle_beta   90.00
_cell.angle_gamma   90.00
#
_symmetry.space_group_name_H-M   'P 1'
#
loop_
_entity.id
_entity.type
_entity.pdbx_description
1 polymer ?
#
loop_
_entity_poly.entity_id
_entity_poly.type
_entity_poly.pdbx_seq_one_letter_code
_entity_poly.pdbx_strand_id
1 'polypeptide(L)'
;YCASGSQSPTPSDGHSGAPCPVGHFCPRGSSSPVPCPPGSHMPQSHGEQCQACPEGHFCASAEEARPFFCPKNSSSILENECPPGHYCPAGTASAAQFPCPKGTYNPQAGSTLRSHCSPCEPGHFCALPGQSQVTGPCLAGFYCTGGAASPAPRDAEVGNTCPQGSYCPLGSASPLPCPPGQYSSSAGNTGIQDCLLCDAGKVLKNPDF
;
A
#
# COMPACT_ATOMS: atom_id res chain seq x y z
N TYR A 1 -18.06 34.80 7.60
CA TYR A 1 -19.12 34.33 8.51
C TYR A 1 -19.60 35.52 9.33
N CYS A 2 -20.85 35.52 9.77
CA CYS A 2 -21.44 36.65 10.50
C CYS A 2 -21.70 36.24 11.94
N ALA A 3 -21.02 36.85 12.92
CA ALA A 3 -21.35 36.60 14.32
C ALA A 3 -22.76 37.13 14.65
N SER A 4 -23.39 36.60 15.69
CA SER A 4 -24.72 37.02 16.11
C SER A 4 -24.76 38.54 16.37
N GLY A 5 -25.59 39.26 15.60
CA GLY A 5 -25.70 40.73 15.67
C GLY A 5 -24.97 41.49 14.56
N SER A 6 -24.36 40.80 13.58
CA SER A 6 -23.75 41.47 12.42
C SER A 6 -24.77 42.23 11.57
N GLN A 7 -24.47 43.51 11.31
CA GLN A 7 -25.26 44.38 10.43
C GLN A 7 -24.67 44.46 9.01
N SER A 8 -23.51 43.84 8.79
CA SER A 8 -22.82 43.78 7.50
C SER A 8 -22.91 42.36 6.94
N PRO A 9 -23.20 42.17 5.64
CA PRO A 9 -23.19 40.84 5.01
C PRO A 9 -21.76 40.28 4.83
N THR A 10 -20.72 41.12 4.94
CA THR A 10 -19.30 40.75 4.83
C THR A 10 -18.46 41.43 5.92
N PRO A 11 -18.62 41.06 7.19
CA PRO A 11 -17.88 41.65 8.29
C PRO A 11 -16.41 41.18 8.27
N SER A 12 -15.49 42.10 8.59
CA SER A 12 -14.03 41.86 8.61
C SER A 12 -13.35 42.39 9.86
N ASP A 13 -14.12 42.84 10.85
CA ASP A 13 -13.66 43.48 12.08
C ASP A 13 -13.31 42.47 13.19
N GLY A 14 -13.55 41.18 12.95
CA GLY A 14 -13.35 40.09 13.92
C GLY A 14 -14.36 40.06 15.07
N HIS A 15 -15.23 41.06 15.19
CA HIS A 15 -16.20 41.21 16.27
C HIS A 15 -17.63 40.93 15.79
N SER A 16 -18.03 41.57 14.69
CA SER A 16 -19.30 41.28 13.99
C SER A 16 -19.16 40.12 12.99
N GLY A 17 -17.93 39.67 12.75
CA GLY A 17 -17.56 38.49 11.97
C GLY A 17 -16.25 38.70 11.23
N ALA A 18 -15.85 37.69 10.46
CA ALA A 18 -14.63 37.75 9.67
C ALA A 18 -14.78 37.00 8.34
N PRO A 19 -13.87 37.23 7.37
CA PRO A 19 -13.71 36.36 6.21
C PRO A 19 -13.72 34.89 6.59
N CYS A 20 -14.35 34.06 5.76
CA CYS A 20 -14.24 32.61 5.94
C CYS A 20 -12.77 32.22 5.77
N PRO A 21 -12.11 31.61 6.76
CA PRO A 21 -10.71 31.25 6.65
C PRO A 21 -10.52 30.09 5.66
N VAL A 22 -9.28 29.93 5.18
CA VAL A 22 -8.89 28.75 4.40
C VAL A 22 -9.12 27.46 5.21
N GLY A 23 -9.29 26.34 4.50
CA GLY A 23 -9.69 25.05 5.09
C GLY A 23 -11.14 24.97 5.57
N HIS A 24 -11.91 26.07 5.47
CA HIS A 24 -13.30 26.14 5.89
C HIS A 24 -14.21 26.68 4.79
N PHE A 25 -15.50 26.37 4.87
CA PHE A 25 -16.54 26.97 4.06
C PHE A 25 -17.62 27.60 4.96
N CYS A 26 -18.26 28.64 4.46
CA CYS A 26 -19.27 29.41 5.17
C CYS A 26 -20.48 29.62 4.26
N PRO A 27 -21.47 28.71 4.26
CA PRO A 27 -22.74 28.94 3.61
C PRO A 27 -23.40 30.25 4.06
N ARG A 28 -24.33 30.77 3.25
CA ARG A 28 -25.10 31.96 3.63
C ARG A 28 -25.78 31.78 4.98
N GLY A 29 -25.60 32.75 5.87
CA GLY A 29 -26.16 32.74 7.22
C GLY A 29 -25.33 31.98 8.26
N SER A 30 -24.16 31.44 7.91
CA SER A 30 -23.29 30.78 8.88
C SER A 30 -22.74 31.74 9.93
N SER A 31 -22.97 31.40 11.20
CA SER A 31 -22.48 32.13 12.36
C SER A 31 -21.02 31.82 12.72
N SER A 32 -20.47 30.76 12.14
CA SER A 32 -19.08 30.32 12.31
C SER A 32 -18.60 29.58 11.06
N PRO A 33 -17.29 29.56 10.78
CA PRO A 33 -16.73 28.73 9.72
C PRO A 33 -16.98 27.23 9.95
N VAL A 34 -17.31 26.50 8.89
CA VAL A 34 -17.43 25.03 8.93
C VAL A 34 -16.17 24.43 8.30
N PRO A 35 -15.43 23.56 9.00
CA PRO A 35 -14.23 22.97 8.44
C PRO A 35 -14.57 22.07 7.27
N CYS A 36 -13.73 22.07 6.23
CA CYS A 36 -13.88 21.13 5.14
C CYS A 36 -13.80 19.68 5.64
N PRO A 37 -14.75 18.81 5.23
CA PRO A 37 -14.71 17.41 5.60
C PRO A 37 -13.47 16.71 4.99
N PRO A 38 -13.02 15.58 5.56
CA PRO A 38 -11.95 14.80 4.98
C PRO A 38 -12.23 14.43 3.52
N GLY A 39 -11.19 14.45 2.69
CA GLY A 39 -11.29 14.27 1.24
C GLY A 39 -11.66 15.56 0.50
N SER A 40 -11.67 16.72 1.18
CA SER A 40 -11.92 18.03 0.57
C SER A 40 -11.03 19.11 1.19
N HIS A 41 -10.83 20.21 0.45
CA HIS A 41 -10.00 21.33 0.87
C HIS A 41 -10.60 22.68 0.46
N MET A 42 -10.09 23.75 1.05
CA MET A 42 -10.42 25.13 0.67
C MET A 42 -9.17 26.01 0.68
N PRO A 43 -8.54 26.30 -0.48
CA PRO A 43 -7.29 27.02 -0.54
C PRO A 43 -7.44 28.54 -0.39
N GLN A 44 -8.68 29.03 -0.47
CA GLN A 44 -8.98 30.46 -0.55
C GLN A 44 -9.96 30.89 0.53
N SER A 45 -9.78 32.12 1.00
CA SER A 45 -10.72 32.73 1.94
C SER A 45 -12.08 32.97 1.27
N HIS A 46 -13.12 33.14 2.08
CA HIS A 46 -14.51 33.34 1.61
C HIS A 46 -15.11 32.14 0.86
N GLY A 47 -14.60 30.93 1.07
CA GLY A 47 -15.17 29.72 0.48
C GLY A 47 -16.63 29.50 0.87
N GLU A 48 -17.51 29.29 -0.12
CA GLU A 48 -18.92 28.94 0.10
C GLU A 48 -19.16 27.42 0.07
N GLN A 49 -18.26 26.66 -0.56
CA GLN A 49 -18.35 25.20 -0.69
C GLN A 49 -16.94 24.60 -0.83
N CYS A 50 -16.63 23.52 -0.10
CA CYS A 50 -15.33 22.84 -0.19
C CYS A 50 -15.11 22.16 -1.54
N GLN A 51 -13.86 22.16 -2.00
CA GLN A 51 -13.43 21.49 -3.23
C GLN A 51 -12.98 20.06 -2.91
N ALA A 52 -13.39 19.09 -3.73
CA ALA A 52 -12.93 17.71 -3.56
C ALA A 52 -11.39 17.64 -3.73
N CYS A 53 -10.74 16.80 -2.93
CA CYS A 53 -9.31 16.52 -3.09
C CYS A 53 -9.11 15.93 -4.49
N PRO A 54 -8.39 16.61 -5.40
CA PRO A 54 -8.29 16.17 -6.79
C PRO A 54 -7.60 14.80 -6.87
N GLU A 55 -8.01 13.96 -7.82
CA GLU A 55 -7.11 12.90 -8.30
C GLU A 55 -5.86 13.58 -8.84
N GLY A 56 -4.68 13.04 -8.52
CA GLY A 56 -3.42 13.64 -8.93
C GLY A 56 -3.37 13.85 -10.44
N HIS A 57 -3.62 15.09 -10.88
CA HIS A 57 -3.32 15.74 -12.16
C HIS A 57 -3.74 17.23 -12.08
N PHE A 58 -3.21 17.99 -11.12
CA PHE A 58 -3.27 19.46 -11.20
C PHE A 58 -1.87 19.99 -11.49
N CYS A 59 -1.64 20.39 -12.74
CA CYS A 59 -0.39 20.99 -13.18
C CYS A 59 -0.47 22.52 -13.02
N ALA A 60 0.54 23.12 -12.37
CA ALA A 60 1.17 24.31 -12.94
C ALA A 60 2.23 23.88 -14.00
N SER A 61 2.79 22.68 -13.85
CA SER A 61 3.61 21.96 -14.85
C SER A 61 3.48 20.43 -14.63
N ALA A 62 3.73 19.62 -15.65
CA ALA A 62 3.56 18.16 -15.64
C ALA A 62 4.58 17.39 -14.75
N GLU A 63 5.58 18.09 -14.20
CA GLU A 63 6.71 17.48 -13.51
C GLU A 63 6.60 17.59 -11.97
N GLU A 64 5.56 18.26 -11.46
CA GLU A 64 5.36 18.56 -10.03
C GLU A 64 4.05 17.99 -9.47
N ALA A 65 3.30 17.24 -10.28
CA ALA A 65 2.06 16.60 -9.87
C ALA A 65 2.35 15.41 -8.93
N ARG A 66 2.37 15.66 -7.63
CA ARG A 66 2.36 14.60 -6.60
C ARG A 66 0.91 14.37 -6.18
N PRO A 67 0.45 13.13 -5.98
CA PRO A 67 -0.87 12.89 -5.42
C PRO A 67 -0.87 13.02 -3.91
N PHE A 68 -1.98 13.56 -3.41
CA PHE A 68 -2.12 14.00 -2.04
C PHE A 68 -3.42 13.48 -1.42
N PHE A 69 -3.50 13.47 -0.08
CA PHE A 69 -4.73 13.25 0.67
C PHE A 69 -5.16 14.54 1.39
N CYS A 70 -6.42 14.67 1.76
CA CYS A 70 -6.94 15.86 2.43
C CYS A 70 -7.56 15.48 3.78
N PRO A 71 -6.86 15.66 4.92
CA PRO A 71 -7.49 15.55 6.23
C PRO A 71 -8.56 16.64 6.43
N LYS A 72 -9.29 16.56 7.55
CA LYS A 72 -10.26 17.60 7.93
C LYS A 72 -9.57 18.96 8.04
N ASN A 73 -10.23 20.03 7.58
CA ASN A 73 -9.71 21.41 7.62
C ASN A 73 -8.44 21.63 6.77
N SER A 74 -8.28 20.89 5.67
CA SER A 74 -7.17 21.11 4.74
C SER A 74 -7.31 22.44 3.99
N SER A 75 -6.34 23.32 4.18
CA SER A 75 -6.14 24.55 3.39
C SER A 75 -5.20 24.35 2.20
N SER A 76 -4.39 23.30 2.21
CA SER A 76 -3.44 22.97 1.14
C SER A 76 -3.42 21.47 0.85
N ILE A 77 -3.16 21.14 -0.41
CA ILE A 77 -2.94 19.76 -0.85
C ILE A 77 -1.44 19.40 -0.76
N LEU A 78 -0.53 20.36 -0.92
CA LEU A 78 0.92 20.12 -1.09
C LEU A 78 1.61 19.52 0.16
N GLU A 79 0.98 19.61 1.32
CA GLU A 79 1.54 19.13 2.60
C GLU A 79 1.25 17.64 2.87
N ASN A 80 0.38 17.01 2.07
CA ASN A 80 -0.22 15.72 2.42
C ASN A 80 0.06 14.66 1.37
N GLU A 81 1.33 14.43 1.04
CA GLU A 81 1.70 13.47 0.00
C GLU A 81 1.24 12.06 0.35
N CYS A 82 0.79 11.30 -0.65
CA CYS A 82 0.47 9.90 -0.45
C CYS A 82 1.70 9.12 0.04
N PRO A 83 1.66 8.46 1.21
CA PRO A 83 2.84 7.81 1.76
C PRO A 83 3.20 6.54 0.98
N PRO A 84 4.47 6.10 1.03
CA PRO A 84 4.86 4.76 0.62
C PRO A 84 3.98 3.69 1.27
N GLY A 85 3.78 2.60 0.53
CA GLY A 85 2.90 1.50 0.88
C GLY A 85 1.41 1.77 0.63
N HIS A 86 1.04 2.95 0.12
CA HIS A 86 -0.34 3.35 -0.11
C HIS A 86 -0.53 3.91 -1.51
N TYR A 87 -1.80 4.09 -1.91
CA TYR A 87 -2.17 4.79 -3.14
C TYR A 87 -3.39 5.68 -2.85
N CYS A 88 -3.40 6.92 -3.34
CA CYS A 88 -4.39 7.92 -2.97
C CYS A 88 -5.17 8.37 -4.22
N PRO A 89 -6.31 7.73 -4.55
CA PRO A 89 -7.22 8.22 -5.58
C PRO A 89 -7.91 9.53 -5.17
N ALA A 90 -8.69 10.15 -6.07
CA ALA A 90 -9.49 11.34 -5.77
C ALA A 90 -10.30 11.18 -4.46
N GLY A 91 -10.35 12.25 -3.67
CA GLY A 91 -11.13 12.29 -2.44
C GLY A 91 -10.53 11.50 -1.28
N THR A 92 -9.25 11.09 -1.36
CA THR A 92 -8.58 10.43 -0.23
C THR A 92 -8.54 11.36 0.99
N ALA A 93 -9.09 10.90 2.09
CA ALA A 93 -9.28 11.60 3.34
C ALA A 93 -8.13 11.43 4.35
N SER A 94 -7.34 10.36 4.21
CA SER A 94 -6.22 10.09 5.10
C SER A 94 -5.12 9.28 4.40
N ALA A 95 -3.89 9.45 4.88
CA ALA A 95 -2.71 8.78 4.37
C ALA A 95 -2.82 7.24 4.34
N ALA A 96 -3.56 6.67 5.29
CA ALA A 96 -3.70 5.23 5.47
C ALA A 96 -4.98 4.64 4.87
N GLN A 97 -5.82 5.45 4.20
CA GLN A 97 -7.15 5.01 3.74
C GLN A 97 -7.07 3.86 2.72
N PHE A 98 -6.04 3.87 1.87
CA PHE A 98 -5.91 2.98 0.74
C PHE A 98 -4.53 2.32 0.75
N PRO A 99 -4.33 1.34 1.65
CA PRO A 99 -3.07 0.61 1.73
C PRO A 99 -2.93 -0.35 0.55
N CYS A 100 -1.68 -0.59 0.15
CA CYS A 100 -1.37 -1.74 -0.69
C CYS A 100 -1.80 -3.03 0.03
N PRO A 101 -2.47 -3.97 -0.65
CA PRO A 101 -2.93 -5.21 -0.03
C PRO A 101 -1.76 -6.10 0.40
N LYS A 102 -2.01 -7.02 1.35
CA LYS A 102 -1.04 -8.08 1.70
C LYS A 102 -0.58 -8.83 0.45
N GLY A 103 0.67 -9.29 0.46
CA GLY A 103 1.31 -9.86 -0.73
C GLY A 103 1.86 -8.81 -1.71
N THR A 104 1.63 -7.52 -1.46
CA THR A 104 2.18 -6.42 -2.27
C THR A 104 2.83 -5.36 -1.39
N TYR A 105 3.68 -4.53 -1.99
CA TYR A 105 4.30 -3.37 -1.34
C TYR A 105 4.43 -2.23 -2.36
N ASN A 106 4.63 -1.00 -1.87
CA ASN A 106 4.92 0.13 -2.74
C ASN A 106 6.00 1.02 -2.13
N PRO A 107 7.24 1.03 -2.63
CA PRO A 107 8.30 1.87 -2.09
C PRO A 107 8.13 3.35 -2.45
N GLN A 108 7.29 3.67 -3.44
CA GLN A 108 7.10 5.02 -3.95
C GLN A 108 6.07 5.78 -3.12
N ALA A 109 6.42 7.01 -2.73
CA ALA A 109 5.43 8.00 -2.32
C ALA A 109 4.66 8.48 -3.56
N GLY A 110 3.53 9.13 -3.33
CA GLY A 110 2.80 9.78 -4.41
C GLY A 110 2.22 8.79 -5.43
N SER A 111 1.68 7.66 -4.99
CA SER A 111 0.91 6.78 -5.88
C SER A 111 -0.58 7.10 -5.85
N THR A 112 -1.27 7.03 -6.99
CA THR A 112 -2.74 7.20 -7.10
C THR A 112 -3.49 5.90 -7.32
N LEU A 113 -2.82 4.90 -7.89
CA LEU A 113 -3.44 3.69 -8.39
C LEU A 113 -3.01 2.46 -7.60
N ARG A 114 -3.96 1.56 -7.37
CA ARG A 114 -3.69 0.25 -6.77
C ARG A 114 -2.68 -0.58 -7.57
N SER A 115 -2.60 -0.37 -8.89
CA SER A 115 -1.64 -1.06 -9.76
C SER A 115 -0.19 -0.65 -9.51
N HIS A 116 0.07 0.41 -8.75
CA HIS A 116 1.43 0.76 -8.29
C HIS A 116 1.88 -0.07 -7.08
N CYS A 117 0.99 -0.87 -6.49
CA CYS A 117 1.36 -1.87 -5.50
C CYS A 117 1.98 -3.08 -6.21
N SER A 118 3.29 -3.19 -6.12
CA SER A 118 4.04 -4.29 -6.72
C SER A 118 3.88 -5.57 -5.88
N PRO A 119 3.70 -6.75 -6.51
CA PRO A 119 3.75 -8.01 -5.77
C PRO A 119 5.10 -8.16 -5.07
N CYS A 120 5.08 -8.79 -3.89
CA CYS A 120 6.29 -9.13 -3.19
C CYS A 120 7.21 -9.98 -4.09
N GLU A 121 8.51 -9.69 -4.07
CA GLU A 121 9.46 -10.34 -4.96
C GLU A 121 9.54 -11.86 -4.69
N PRO A 122 9.91 -12.69 -5.68
CA PRO A 122 10.15 -14.10 -5.46
C PRO A 122 11.13 -14.34 -4.31
N GLY A 123 10.87 -15.36 -3.50
CA GLY A 123 11.61 -15.66 -2.27
C GLY A 123 11.26 -14.78 -1.06
N HIS A 124 10.38 -13.77 -1.21
CA HIS A 124 9.99 -12.87 -0.13
C HIS A 124 8.47 -12.82 0.08
N PHE A 125 8.05 -12.29 1.23
CA PHE A 125 6.64 -12.11 1.58
C PHE A 125 6.32 -10.72 2.14
N CYS A 126 5.07 -10.29 1.97
CA CYS A 126 4.51 -9.02 2.40
C CYS A 126 3.32 -9.32 3.32
N ALA A 127 3.56 -9.39 4.62
CA ALA A 127 2.60 -9.88 5.61
C ALA A 127 1.41 -8.96 5.85
N LEU A 128 1.64 -7.65 5.77
CA LEU A 128 0.70 -6.63 6.21
C LEU A 128 0.27 -5.77 5.03
N PRO A 129 -0.95 -5.18 5.08
CA PRO A 129 -1.29 -4.11 4.18
C PRO A 129 -0.44 -2.86 4.48
N GLY A 130 -0.26 -1.99 3.48
CA GLY A 130 0.35 -0.67 3.70
C GLY A 130 1.88 -0.68 3.74
N GLN A 131 2.53 -1.76 3.27
CA GLN A 131 3.98 -1.90 3.37
C GLN A 131 4.72 -1.16 2.25
N SER A 132 5.77 -0.44 2.62
CA SER A 132 6.68 0.23 1.68
C SER A 132 7.84 -0.67 1.21
N GLN A 133 8.01 -1.82 1.85
CA GLN A 133 9.08 -2.78 1.59
C GLN A 133 8.60 -4.20 1.92
N VAL A 134 9.32 -5.20 1.40
CA VAL A 134 9.09 -6.60 1.76
C VAL A 134 9.22 -6.82 3.28
N THR A 135 8.49 -7.80 3.82
CA THR A 135 8.57 -8.14 5.26
C THR A 135 9.84 -8.93 5.57
N GLY A 136 10.20 -9.84 4.67
CA GLY A 136 11.35 -10.70 4.84
C GLY A 136 11.34 -11.86 3.84
N PRO A 137 12.34 -12.76 3.95
CA PRO A 137 12.43 -13.95 3.12
C PRO A 137 11.42 -15.02 3.55
N CYS A 138 11.04 -15.88 2.61
CA CYS A 138 10.25 -17.07 2.91
C CYS A 138 11.05 -18.09 3.73
N LEU A 139 10.35 -18.82 4.60
CA LEU A 139 10.97 -19.78 5.50
C LEU A 139 11.60 -20.93 4.74
N ALA A 140 12.69 -21.47 5.28
CA ALA A 140 13.24 -22.72 4.77
C ALA A 140 12.19 -23.84 4.83
N GLY A 141 12.21 -24.74 3.86
CA GLY A 141 11.16 -25.74 3.65
C GLY A 141 9.94 -25.21 2.87
N PHE A 142 9.96 -23.95 2.44
CA PHE A 142 8.95 -23.35 1.57
C PHE A 142 9.63 -22.55 0.45
N TYR A 143 8.90 -22.32 -0.63
CA TYR A 143 9.32 -21.42 -1.71
C TYR A 143 8.21 -20.42 -2.03
N CYS A 144 8.57 -19.24 -2.53
CA CYS A 144 7.66 -18.17 -2.89
C CYS A 144 7.92 -17.70 -4.31
N THR A 145 6.95 -17.86 -5.20
CA THR A 145 7.06 -17.47 -6.63
C THR A 145 6.84 -15.98 -6.86
N GLY A 146 6.29 -15.27 -5.86
CA GLY A 146 5.99 -13.84 -5.89
C GLY A 146 4.58 -13.57 -5.34
N GLY A 147 4.35 -12.39 -4.78
CA GLY A 147 3.03 -12.03 -4.25
C GLY A 147 2.66 -12.71 -2.92
N ALA A 148 3.60 -13.39 -2.26
CA ALA A 148 3.32 -14.14 -1.03
C ALA A 148 2.97 -13.20 0.14
N ALA A 149 1.89 -13.51 0.85
CA ALA A 149 1.48 -12.79 2.07
C ALA A 149 1.96 -13.47 3.37
N SER A 150 2.61 -14.62 3.26
CA SER A 150 3.09 -15.44 4.38
C SER A 150 4.47 -15.97 4.01
N PRO A 151 5.38 -16.14 4.98
CA PRO A 151 6.68 -16.75 4.71
C PRO A 151 6.59 -18.28 4.47
N ALA A 152 5.45 -18.89 4.79
CA ALA A 152 5.15 -20.30 4.58
C ALA A 152 3.84 -20.43 3.79
N PRO A 153 3.82 -20.05 2.50
CA PRO A 153 2.62 -20.15 1.67
C PRO A 153 2.27 -21.63 1.40
N ARG A 154 0.98 -21.88 1.15
CA ARG A 154 0.42 -23.21 0.86
C ARG A 154 -0.44 -23.19 -0.41
N ASP A 155 -0.10 -22.28 -1.32
CA ASP A 155 -0.87 -21.97 -2.51
C ASP A 155 0.09 -21.88 -3.70
N ALA A 156 -0.01 -22.85 -4.62
CA ALA A 156 0.90 -22.97 -5.75
C ALA A 156 1.02 -21.70 -6.60
N GLU A 157 0.05 -20.77 -6.55
CA GLU A 157 0.11 -19.49 -7.26
C GLU A 157 1.21 -18.56 -6.73
N VAL A 158 1.38 -18.49 -5.40
CA VAL A 158 2.32 -17.56 -4.74
C VAL A 158 3.46 -18.27 -4.01
N GLY A 159 3.38 -19.59 -3.89
CA GLY A 159 4.39 -20.43 -3.25
C GLY A 159 3.81 -21.59 -2.44
N ASN A 160 4.61 -22.64 -2.23
CA ASN A 160 4.14 -23.80 -1.50
C ASN A 160 5.23 -24.37 -0.58
N THR A 161 4.86 -25.41 0.17
CA THR A 161 5.81 -26.29 0.84
C THR A 161 6.77 -26.89 -0.19
N CYS A 162 8.05 -27.00 0.18
CA CYS A 162 9.06 -27.56 -0.70
C CYS A 162 8.68 -28.99 -1.11
N PRO A 163 8.58 -29.30 -2.41
CA PRO A 163 8.16 -30.62 -2.86
C PRO A 163 9.24 -31.68 -2.58
N GLN A 164 8.80 -32.94 -2.56
CA GLN A 164 9.71 -34.08 -2.54
C GLN A 164 10.69 -34.04 -3.71
N GLY A 165 11.90 -34.57 -3.53
CA GLY A 165 12.97 -34.51 -4.53
C GLY A 165 13.67 -33.14 -4.64
N SER A 166 13.29 -32.15 -3.83
CA SER A 166 13.91 -30.83 -3.79
C SER A 166 14.15 -30.36 -2.36
N TYR A 167 14.96 -29.33 -2.19
CA TYR A 167 15.18 -28.61 -0.94
C TYR A 167 15.06 -27.09 -1.16
N CYS A 168 14.64 -26.38 -0.11
CA CYS A 168 14.34 -24.96 -0.17
C CYS A 168 14.99 -24.25 1.03
N PRO A 169 16.19 -23.65 0.88
CA PRO A 169 16.77 -22.79 1.91
C PRO A 169 15.93 -21.52 2.12
N LEU A 170 16.26 -20.75 3.16
CA LEU A 170 15.62 -19.47 3.45
C LEU A 170 15.64 -18.55 2.21
N GLY A 171 14.49 -18.00 1.85
CA GLY A 171 14.36 -17.08 0.70
C GLY A 171 14.28 -17.77 -0.67
N SER A 172 13.92 -19.06 -0.72
CA SER A 172 13.80 -19.78 -1.99
C SER A 172 12.66 -19.22 -2.85
N ALA A 173 12.98 -18.79 -4.07
CA ALA A 173 11.98 -18.40 -5.07
C ALA A 173 11.33 -19.61 -5.76
N SER A 174 12.06 -20.73 -5.81
CA SER A 174 11.63 -22.00 -6.37
C SER A 174 12.33 -23.16 -5.64
N PRO A 175 11.81 -24.40 -5.75
CA PRO A 175 12.49 -25.58 -5.21
C PRO A 175 13.81 -25.87 -5.93
N LEU A 176 14.88 -26.17 -5.18
CA LEU A 176 16.14 -26.64 -5.75
C LEU A 176 16.13 -28.17 -5.78
N PRO A 177 16.30 -28.82 -6.94
CA PRO A 177 16.33 -30.28 -7.01
C PRO A 177 17.53 -30.83 -6.24
N CYS A 178 17.36 -32.01 -5.63
CA CYS A 178 18.50 -32.77 -5.10
C CYS A 178 19.50 -33.07 -6.23
N PRO A 179 20.81 -33.09 -5.95
CA PRO A 179 21.82 -33.40 -6.96
C PRO A 179 21.61 -34.79 -7.59
N PRO A 180 22.14 -35.01 -8.80
CA PRO A 180 22.13 -36.33 -9.42
C PRO A 180 22.69 -37.41 -8.47
N GLY A 181 21.97 -38.53 -8.34
CA GLY A 181 22.34 -39.62 -7.43
C GLY A 181 21.90 -39.41 -5.98
N GLN A 182 21.14 -38.35 -5.67
CA GLN A 182 20.48 -38.13 -4.39
C GLN A 182 18.96 -37.98 -4.57
N TYR A 183 18.21 -38.23 -3.49
CA TYR A 183 16.75 -38.10 -3.45
C TYR A 183 16.27 -37.66 -2.07
N SER A 184 15.07 -37.10 -2.01
CA SER A 184 14.34 -36.94 -0.75
C SER A 184 12.88 -37.34 -0.93
N SER A 185 12.39 -38.21 -0.06
CA SER A 185 10.98 -38.63 -0.01
C SER A 185 10.11 -37.73 0.87
N SER A 186 10.70 -36.75 1.54
CA SER A 186 10.02 -35.83 2.43
C SER A 186 9.73 -34.51 1.71
N ALA A 187 8.57 -33.91 2.00
CA ALA A 187 8.30 -32.52 1.66
C ALA A 187 8.86 -31.60 2.77
N GLY A 188 9.07 -30.33 2.45
CA GLY A 188 9.54 -29.32 3.41
C GLY A 188 11.04 -29.38 3.71
N ASN A 189 11.84 -30.01 2.84
CA ASN A 189 13.29 -30.06 3.00
C ASN A 189 13.88 -28.64 2.96
N THR A 190 14.82 -28.39 3.85
CA THR A 190 15.39 -27.06 4.12
C THR A 190 16.76 -26.88 3.50
N GLY A 191 17.49 -27.97 3.24
CA GLY A 191 18.85 -27.90 2.73
C GLY A 191 19.32 -29.18 2.06
N ILE A 192 20.52 -29.10 1.48
CA ILE A 192 21.16 -30.22 0.78
C ILE A 192 21.37 -31.46 1.67
N GLN A 193 21.44 -31.26 2.99
CA GLN A 193 21.62 -32.34 3.96
C GLN A 193 20.39 -33.26 4.03
N ASP A 194 19.24 -32.78 3.57
CA ASP A 194 17.99 -33.55 3.49
C ASP A 194 17.92 -34.43 2.23
N CYS A 195 18.90 -34.32 1.33
CA CYS A 195 19.04 -35.16 0.14
C CYS A 195 19.88 -36.40 0.46
N LEU A 196 19.23 -37.57 0.43
CA LEU A 196 19.83 -38.87 0.73
C LEU A 196 20.45 -39.47 -0.53
N LEU A 197 21.61 -40.12 -0.41
CA LEU A 197 22.22 -40.86 -1.52
C LEU A 197 21.30 -42.01 -1.96
N CYS A 198 21.18 -42.20 -3.28
CA CYS A 198 20.55 -43.39 -3.83
C CYS A 198 21.45 -44.60 -3.52
N ASP A 199 20.93 -45.57 -2.77
CA ASP A 199 21.59 -46.87 -2.62
C ASP A 199 21.84 -47.47 -4.01
N ALA A 200 23.06 -47.96 -4.26
CA ALA A 200 23.40 -48.64 -5.50
C ALA A 200 22.41 -49.81 -5.74
N GLY A 201 21.63 -49.73 -6.82
CA GLY A 201 20.65 -50.74 -7.22
C GLY A 201 19.19 -50.46 -6.89
N LYS A 202 18.82 -49.33 -6.26
CA LYS A 202 17.42 -48.92 -6.09
C LYS A 202 17.05 -47.83 -7.11
N VAL A 203 16.18 -48.17 -8.06
CA VAL A 203 15.58 -47.22 -9.00
C VAL A 203 14.35 -46.62 -8.33
N LEU A 204 14.29 -45.28 -8.21
CA LEU A 204 13.04 -44.60 -7.86
C LEU A 204 12.08 -44.80 -9.03
N LYS A 205 10.94 -45.46 -8.78
CA LYS A 205 9.84 -45.49 -9.74
C LYS A 205 9.33 -44.07 -9.88
N ASN A 206 9.63 -43.43 -11.00
CA ASN A 206 9.00 -42.18 -11.38
C ASN A 206 7.50 -42.48 -11.55
N PRO A 207 6.57 -41.78 -10.87
CA PRO A 207 5.13 -42.00 -11.08
C PRO A 207 4.62 -41.39 -12.40
N ASP A 208 5.47 -40.71 -13.18
CA ASP A 208 5.09 -40.00 -14.43
C ASP A 208 5.67 -40.61 -15.72
N PHE A 209 6.11 -41.88 -15.72
CA PHE A 209 6.35 -42.67 -16.95
C PHE A 209 5.94 -44.13 -16.77
#